data_AF-A0A7K3XAN0-F1
#
_entry.id   AF-A0A7K3XAN0-F1
#
_cell.length_a   1.000
_cell.length_b   1.000
_cell.length_c   1.000
_cell.angle_alpha   90.00
_cell.angle_beta   90.00
_cell.angle_gamma   90.00
#
_symmetry.space_group_name_H-M   'P 1'
#
loop_
_entity.id
_entity.type
_entity.pdbx_description
1 polymer ?
#
loop_
_entity_poly.entity_id
_entity_poly.type
_entity_poly.pdbx_seq_one_letter_code
_entity_poly.pdbx_strand_id
1 'polypeptide(L)'
;MIESQREAVPRNDGGELDTALAFLSFARSCVLKKVAGLTEEQLRRRLVVSDTTLLGLVQHLTDAERYWFGYTFAGDPRHADVDFDMVVEPDRSPDQIIAGYRAAIAESDAHIRAAAGPDVLTAQPVGDAPRTLRWVLAHTTSETVRHAGHADILRELIDGVTGRKAIAVRRRGGIASCRGPGTSSGCRFPDATRAGWSRPRPVRRRRGTPAPAP
;
A
#
# COMPACT_ATOMS: atom_id res chain seq x y z
N MET A 1 18.59 12.66 -9.00
CA MET A 1 17.42 13.18 -8.28
C MET A 1 16.54 11.99 -7.97
N ILE A 2 15.89 11.95 -6.80
CA ILE A 2 14.92 10.89 -6.51
C ILE A 2 13.63 11.24 -7.27
N GLU A 3 13.19 10.34 -8.16
CA GLU A 3 11.95 10.53 -8.91
C GLU A 3 10.75 10.39 -7.97
N SER A 4 9.79 11.31 -8.11
CA SER A 4 8.59 11.43 -7.27
C SER A 4 7.38 10.96 -8.05
N GLN A 5 6.72 9.92 -7.54
CA GLN A 5 5.46 9.46 -8.11
C GLN A 5 4.22 10.16 -7.53
N ARG A 6 4.37 11.22 -6.72
CA ARG A 6 3.21 11.90 -6.10
C ARG A 6 2.24 12.44 -7.15
N GLU A 7 0.98 12.08 -7.00
CA GLU A 7 -0.13 12.62 -7.79
C GLU A 7 -0.75 13.84 -7.08
N ALA A 8 -1.38 14.73 -7.86
CA ALA A 8 -2.07 15.88 -7.30
C ALA A 8 -3.32 15.40 -6.55
N VAL A 9 -3.53 15.93 -5.34
CA VAL A 9 -4.72 15.61 -4.56
C VAL A 9 -5.95 16.12 -5.32
N PRO A 10 -7.02 15.31 -5.47
CA PRO A 10 -8.24 15.74 -6.13
C PRO A 10 -8.85 16.96 -5.41
N ARG A 11 -9.56 17.80 -6.17
CA ARG A 11 -10.22 19.02 -5.66
C ARG A 11 -11.73 19.01 -5.90
N ASN A 12 -12.27 17.86 -6.29
CA ASN A 12 -13.69 17.65 -6.52
C ASN A 12 -14.47 17.85 -5.22
N ASP A 13 -15.44 18.77 -5.25
CA ASP A 13 -16.28 19.15 -4.13
C ASP A 13 -17.76 19.33 -4.55
N GLY A 14 -18.18 18.71 -5.67
CA GLY A 14 -19.54 18.81 -6.22
C GLY A 14 -20.62 18.10 -5.38
N GLY A 15 -20.23 17.49 -4.27
CA GLY A 15 -21.10 16.78 -3.33
C GLY A 15 -20.32 15.71 -2.57
N GLU A 16 -20.97 15.11 -1.58
CA GLU A 16 -20.34 14.07 -0.76
C GLU A 16 -19.85 12.88 -1.60
N LEU A 17 -20.71 12.34 -2.47
CA LEU A 17 -20.37 11.17 -3.29
C LEU A 17 -19.28 11.48 -4.33
N ASP A 18 -19.33 12.66 -4.95
CA ASP A 18 -18.30 13.13 -5.90
C ASP A 18 -16.93 13.23 -5.21
N THR A 19 -16.91 13.83 -4.01
CA THR A 19 -15.69 13.93 -3.19
C THR A 19 -15.15 12.55 -2.85
N ALA A 20 -15.99 11.65 -2.33
CA ALA A 20 -15.58 10.31 -1.92
C ALA A 20 -15.02 9.49 -3.10
N LEU A 21 -15.70 9.53 -4.25
CA LEU A 21 -15.26 8.85 -5.48
C LEU A 21 -13.93 9.40 -6.00
N ALA A 22 -13.72 10.72 -5.95
CA ALA A 22 -12.48 11.33 -6.36
C ALA A 22 -11.30 10.86 -5.50
N PHE A 23 -11.47 10.78 -4.18
CA PHE A 23 -10.43 10.28 -3.28
C PHE A 23 -10.17 8.78 -3.43
N LEU A 24 -11.21 7.97 -3.65
CA LEU A 24 -11.05 6.55 -3.94
C LEU A 24 -10.30 6.34 -5.27
N SER A 25 -10.68 7.06 -6.32
CA SER A 25 -10.01 7.03 -7.62
C SER A 25 -8.54 7.42 -7.51
N PHE A 26 -8.24 8.46 -6.73
CA PHE A 26 -6.88 8.89 -6.43
C PHE A 26 -6.07 7.82 -5.68
N ALA A 27 -6.67 7.12 -4.71
CA ALA A 27 -5.99 6.04 -4.01
C ALA A 27 -5.67 4.86 -4.95
N ARG A 28 -6.61 4.48 -5.81
CA ARG A 28 -6.44 3.42 -6.82
C ARG A 28 -5.35 3.77 -7.84
N SER A 29 -5.32 5.02 -8.33
CA SER A 29 -4.29 5.48 -9.27
C SER A 29 -2.90 5.46 -8.65
N CYS A 30 -2.79 5.84 -7.37
CA CYS A 30 -1.53 5.77 -6.64
C CYS A 30 -0.96 4.35 -6.64
N VAL A 31 -1.78 3.32 -6.36
CA VAL A 31 -1.36 1.90 -6.40
C VAL A 31 -0.89 1.48 -7.79
N LEU A 32 -1.68 1.77 -8.84
CA LEU A 32 -1.33 1.42 -10.22
C LEU A 32 0.00 2.05 -10.68
N LYS A 33 0.30 3.26 -10.19
CA LYS A 33 1.56 3.93 -10.48
C LYS A 33 2.76 3.23 -9.83
N LYS A 34 2.59 2.58 -8.66
CA LYS A 34 3.67 1.85 -7.97
C LYS A 34 4.13 0.61 -8.73
N VAL A 35 3.27 0.02 -9.55
CA VAL A 35 3.61 -1.17 -10.34
C VAL A 35 4.06 -0.86 -11.76
N ALA A 36 3.86 0.38 -12.22
CA ALA A 36 4.22 0.78 -13.58
C ALA A 36 5.75 0.76 -13.82
N GLY A 37 6.14 0.24 -14.98
CA GLY A 37 7.53 0.23 -15.46
C GLY A 37 8.48 -0.72 -14.73
N LEU A 38 7.96 -1.63 -13.92
CA LEU A 38 8.75 -2.65 -13.23
C LEU A 38 8.73 -3.97 -14.01
N THR A 39 9.82 -4.73 -13.89
CA THR A 39 9.90 -6.11 -14.38
C THR A 39 9.10 -7.06 -13.49
N GLU A 40 8.74 -8.23 -14.00
CA GLU A 40 8.05 -9.26 -13.21
C GLU A 40 8.82 -9.66 -11.95
N GLU A 41 10.14 -9.85 -12.07
CA GLU A 41 11.01 -10.20 -10.93
C GLU A 41 10.91 -9.15 -9.82
N GLN A 42 10.96 -7.85 -10.17
CA GLN A 42 10.82 -6.76 -9.22
C GLN A 42 9.43 -6.75 -8.57
N LEU A 43 8.39 -7.00 -9.34
CA LEU A 43 7.00 -7.00 -8.90
C LEU A 43 6.66 -8.14 -7.92
N ARG A 44 7.34 -9.29 -8.05
CA ARG A 44 7.20 -10.46 -7.16
C ARG A 44 8.18 -10.47 -5.99
N ARG A 45 9.06 -9.48 -5.89
CA ARG A 45 10.15 -9.50 -4.90
C ARG A 45 9.61 -9.35 -3.47
N ARG A 46 10.03 -10.26 -2.59
CA ARG A 46 9.75 -10.22 -1.14
C ARG A 46 10.85 -9.44 -0.44
N LEU A 47 10.51 -8.27 0.10
CA LEU A 47 11.49 -7.31 0.65
C LEU A 47 11.31 -7.05 2.15
N VAL A 48 10.28 -7.65 2.74
CA VAL A 48 9.90 -7.47 4.14
C VAL A 48 9.55 -8.82 4.74
N VAL A 49 9.65 -8.95 6.07
CA VAL A 49 9.46 -10.22 6.80
C VAL A 49 8.04 -10.78 6.71
N SER A 50 7.07 -9.98 6.29
CA SER A 50 5.70 -10.43 6.01
C SER A 50 5.54 -11.10 4.65
N ASP A 51 6.62 -11.20 3.86
CA ASP A 51 6.61 -11.69 2.47
C ASP A 51 5.72 -10.89 1.50
N THR A 52 5.28 -9.69 1.89
CA THR A 52 4.46 -8.82 1.05
C THR A 52 5.21 -8.39 -0.21
N THR A 53 4.55 -8.51 -1.36
CA THR A 53 5.05 -8.12 -2.69
C THR A 53 4.16 -7.06 -3.32
N LEU A 54 4.65 -6.35 -4.35
CA LEU A 54 3.83 -5.37 -5.08
C LEU A 54 2.65 -6.03 -5.80
N LEU A 55 2.83 -7.20 -6.40
CA LEU A 55 1.71 -7.92 -7.03
C LEU A 55 0.72 -8.46 -6.01
N GLY A 56 1.20 -8.95 -4.86
CA GLY A 56 0.33 -9.40 -3.78
C GLY A 56 -0.59 -8.29 -3.27
N LEU A 57 -0.07 -7.05 -3.18
CA LEU A 57 -0.90 -5.89 -2.84
C LEU A 57 -1.96 -5.58 -3.92
N VAL A 58 -1.63 -5.70 -5.20
CA VAL A 58 -2.59 -5.48 -6.30
C VAL A 58 -3.65 -6.58 -6.33
N GLN A 59 -3.26 -7.84 -6.11
CA GLN A 59 -4.19 -8.98 -6.03
C GLN A 59 -5.17 -8.77 -4.87
N HIS A 60 -4.67 -8.53 -3.66
CA HIS A 60 -5.50 -8.26 -2.49
C HIS A 60 -6.47 -7.09 -2.71
N LEU A 61 -6.02 -5.99 -3.30
CA LEU A 61 -6.92 -4.86 -3.60
C LEU A 61 -7.94 -5.20 -4.70
N THR A 62 -7.63 -6.09 -5.62
CA THR A 62 -8.60 -6.61 -6.61
C THR A 62 -9.72 -7.37 -5.92
N ASP A 63 -9.37 -8.21 -4.95
CA ASP A 63 -10.34 -9.00 -4.19
C ASP A 63 -11.15 -8.12 -3.24
N ALA A 64 -10.52 -7.10 -2.63
CA ALA A 64 -11.21 -6.09 -1.85
C ALA A 64 -12.26 -5.30 -2.64
N GLU A 65 -11.94 -4.88 -3.88
CA GLU A 65 -12.91 -4.22 -4.77
C GLU A 65 -14.13 -5.12 -5.03
N ARG A 66 -13.87 -6.36 -5.43
CA ARG A 66 -14.88 -7.37 -5.76
C ARG A 66 -15.77 -7.70 -4.56
N TYR A 67 -15.17 -7.88 -3.39
CA TYR A 67 -15.93 -8.21 -2.19
C TYR A 67 -16.73 -7.05 -1.65
N TRP A 68 -16.14 -5.86 -1.53
CA TRP A 68 -16.82 -4.74 -0.88
C TRP A 68 -17.88 -4.10 -1.77
N PHE A 69 -17.58 -3.87 -3.05
CA PHE A 69 -18.55 -3.25 -3.97
C PHE A 69 -19.41 -4.28 -4.71
N GLY A 70 -18.83 -5.39 -5.15
CA GLY A 70 -19.56 -6.44 -5.85
C GLY A 70 -20.45 -7.27 -4.92
N TYR A 71 -19.85 -8.03 -4.00
CA TYR A 71 -20.62 -8.91 -3.12
C TYR A 71 -21.36 -8.16 -2.00
N THR A 72 -20.64 -7.40 -1.18
CA THR A 72 -21.20 -6.79 0.04
C THR A 72 -22.22 -5.73 -0.33
N PHE A 73 -21.85 -4.78 -1.18
CA PHE A 73 -22.75 -3.69 -1.57
C PHE A 73 -23.80 -4.14 -2.59
N ALA A 74 -23.40 -4.71 -3.74
CA ALA A 74 -24.31 -5.03 -4.83
C ALA A 74 -24.94 -6.44 -4.76
N GLY A 75 -24.49 -7.31 -3.84
CA GLY A 75 -25.06 -8.64 -3.65
C GLY A 75 -24.61 -9.66 -4.70
N ASP A 76 -23.52 -9.42 -5.43
CA ASP A 76 -23.06 -10.32 -6.48
C ASP A 76 -22.39 -11.58 -5.90
N PRO A 77 -22.99 -12.78 -6.04
CA PRO A 77 -22.50 -14.00 -5.42
C PRO A 77 -21.18 -14.50 -6.02
N ARG A 78 -20.75 -14.00 -7.19
CA ARG A 78 -19.47 -14.38 -7.81
C ARG A 78 -18.27 -14.01 -6.94
N HIS A 79 -18.44 -13.03 -6.05
CA HIS A 79 -17.39 -12.48 -5.20
C HIS A 79 -17.62 -12.78 -3.71
N ALA A 80 -18.49 -13.75 -3.37
CA ALA A 80 -18.79 -14.11 -1.99
C ALA A 80 -17.60 -14.77 -1.27
N ASP A 81 -16.85 -15.59 -1.99
CA ASP A 81 -15.76 -16.41 -1.47
C ASP A 81 -14.38 -15.91 -1.94
N VAL A 82 -14.18 -14.59 -2.06
CA VAL A 82 -12.85 -14.09 -2.43
C VAL A 82 -11.83 -14.42 -1.34
N ASP A 83 -10.61 -14.74 -1.76
CA ASP A 83 -9.49 -14.86 -0.85
C ASP A 83 -8.84 -13.48 -0.68
N PHE A 84 -8.67 -13.06 0.58
CA PHE A 84 -7.98 -11.81 0.92
C PHE A 84 -6.49 -12.00 1.14
N ASP A 85 -5.95 -13.17 0.81
CA ASP A 85 -4.52 -13.38 0.80
C ASP A 85 -3.81 -12.40 -0.15
N MET A 86 -2.49 -12.33 0.01
CA MET A 86 -1.61 -11.56 -0.87
C MET A 86 -0.77 -12.50 -1.73
N VAL A 87 -1.24 -13.74 -1.92
CA VAL A 87 -0.53 -14.77 -2.66
C VAL A 87 -0.89 -14.61 -4.13
N VAL A 88 0.13 -14.65 -4.96
CA VAL A 88 -0.02 -14.54 -6.40
C VAL A 88 0.50 -15.82 -7.00
N GLU A 89 -0.40 -16.54 -7.65
CA GLU A 89 -0.05 -17.79 -8.32
C GLU A 89 1.11 -17.58 -9.32
N PRO A 90 2.06 -18.52 -9.41
CA PRO A 90 3.24 -18.37 -10.26
C PRO A 90 2.91 -18.25 -11.76
N ASP A 91 1.78 -18.82 -12.19
CA ASP A 91 1.35 -18.88 -13.59
C ASP A 91 0.57 -17.62 -14.04
N ARG A 92 0.08 -16.81 -13.09
CA ARG A 92 -0.60 -15.55 -13.40
C ARG A 92 0.39 -14.45 -13.67
N SER A 93 0.44 -13.96 -14.91
CA SER A 93 1.32 -12.86 -15.31
C SER A 93 0.97 -11.54 -14.59
N PRO A 94 1.96 -10.64 -14.40
CA PRO A 94 1.72 -9.30 -13.84
C PRO A 94 0.63 -8.52 -14.59
N ASP A 95 0.62 -8.59 -15.92
CA ASP A 95 -0.36 -7.89 -16.76
C ASP A 95 -1.78 -8.39 -16.51
N GLN A 96 -1.98 -9.70 -16.33
CA GLN A 96 -3.29 -10.27 -15.98
C GLN A 96 -3.77 -9.80 -14.61
N ILE A 97 -2.87 -9.64 -13.65
CA ILE A 97 -3.22 -9.20 -12.29
C ILE A 97 -3.59 -7.71 -12.31
N ILE A 98 -2.77 -6.88 -12.97
CA ILE A 98 -3.03 -5.44 -13.10
C ILE A 98 -4.30 -5.17 -13.92
N ALA A 99 -4.54 -5.93 -14.99
CA ALA A 99 -5.77 -5.87 -15.76
C ALA A 99 -6.99 -6.30 -14.92
N GLY A 100 -6.83 -7.35 -14.10
CA GLY A 100 -7.85 -7.79 -13.14
C GLY A 100 -8.24 -6.69 -12.16
N TYR A 101 -7.27 -5.97 -11.60
CA TYR A 101 -7.53 -4.84 -10.71
C TYR A 101 -8.29 -3.72 -11.41
N ARG A 102 -7.89 -3.35 -12.63
CA ARG A 102 -8.60 -2.34 -13.44
C ARG A 102 -10.03 -2.74 -13.76
N ALA A 103 -10.27 -4.02 -14.06
CA ALA A 103 -11.61 -4.54 -14.31
C ALA A 103 -12.48 -4.47 -13.04
N ALA A 104 -11.92 -4.87 -11.88
CA ALA A 104 -12.62 -4.77 -10.60
C ALA A 104 -12.98 -3.31 -10.26
N ILE A 105 -12.05 -2.36 -10.46
CA ILE A 105 -12.34 -0.92 -10.29
C ILE A 105 -13.51 -0.47 -11.18
N ALA A 106 -13.53 -0.87 -12.44
CA ALA A 106 -14.61 -0.49 -13.37
C ALA A 106 -15.97 -1.07 -12.96
N GLU A 107 -15.98 -2.31 -12.45
CA GLU A 107 -17.18 -2.97 -11.92
C GLU A 107 -17.68 -2.28 -10.64
N SER A 108 -16.78 -2.00 -9.69
CA SER A 108 -17.08 -1.21 -8.49
C SER A 108 -17.69 0.15 -8.82
N ASP A 109 -17.09 0.87 -9.77
CA ASP A 109 -17.58 2.15 -10.25
C ASP A 109 -18.99 2.07 -10.85
N ALA A 110 -19.30 0.99 -11.57
CA ALA A 110 -20.63 0.75 -12.12
C ALA A 110 -21.65 0.53 -10.99
N HIS A 111 -21.32 -0.25 -9.97
CA HIS A 111 -22.18 -0.43 -8.80
C HIS A 111 -22.43 0.88 -8.04
N ILE A 112 -21.38 1.68 -7.83
CA ILE A 112 -21.50 2.98 -7.14
C ILE A 112 -22.38 3.95 -7.92
N ARG A 113 -22.22 4.05 -9.25
CA ARG A 113 -23.04 4.94 -10.10
C ARG A 113 -24.49 4.50 -10.22
N ALA A 114 -24.77 3.21 -10.07
CA ALA A 114 -26.14 2.68 -10.08
C ALA A 114 -26.89 2.96 -8.76
N ALA A 115 -26.18 3.34 -7.69
CA ALA A 115 -26.79 3.61 -6.40
C ALA A 115 -27.60 4.92 -6.41
N ALA A 116 -28.75 4.93 -5.73
CA ALA A 116 -29.58 6.12 -5.58
C ALA A 116 -28.98 7.21 -4.66
N GLY A 117 -27.86 6.91 -3.98
CA GLY A 117 -27.16 7.86 -3.11
C GLY A 117 -26.23 7.18 -2.10
N PRO A 118 -25.49 7.97 -1.30
CA PRO A 118 -24.51 7.45 -0.34
C PRO A 118 -25.15 6.69 0.84
N ASP A 119 -26.45 6.87 1.09
CA ASP A 119 -27.19 6.23 2.18
C ASP A 119 -27.82 4.88 1.82
N VAL A 120 -27.66 4.41 0.56
CA VAL A 120 -28.11 3.07 0.15
C VAL A 120 -27.40 2.02 1.00
N LEU A 121 -28.18 1.06 1.53
CA LEU A 121 -27.67 -0.02 2.36
C LEU A 121 -27.05 -1.13 1.50
N THR A 122 -26.02 -1.78 2.05
CA THR A 122 -25.39 -2.96 1.48
C THR A 122 -26.38 -4.11 1.36
N ALA A 123 -26.29 -4.87 0.26
CA ALA A 123 -27.09 -6.08 0.07
C ALA A 123 -26.78 -7.16 1.12
N GLN A 124 -25.52 -7.25 1.55
CA GLN A 124 -25.08 -8.16 2.60
C GLN A 124 -24.80 -7.41 3.91
N PRO A 125 -25.04 -8.02 5.08
CA PRO A 125 -24.67 -7.44 6.36
C PRO A 125 -23.15 -7.37 6.53
N VAL A 126 -22.67 -6.35 7.26
CA VAL A 126 -21.27 -6.26 7.71
C VAL A 126 -21.26 -6.42 9.23
N GLY A 127 -20.89 -7.62 9.69
CA GLY A 127 -21.16 -8.06 11.05
C GLY A 127 -22.66 -8.27 11.23
N ASP A 128 -23.26 -7.61 12.23
CA ASP A 128 -24.67 -7.86 12.62
C ASP A 128 -25.70 -7.05 11.83
N ALA A 129 -25.28 -6.11 10.96
CA ALA A 129 -26.23 -5.25 10.25
C ALA A 129 -25.66 -4.72 8.92
N PRO A 130 -26.54 -4.35 7.96
CA PRO A 130 -26.12 -3.62 6.77
C PRO A 130 -25.38 -2.32 7.09
N ARG A 131 -24.59 -1.85 6.12
CA ARG A 131 -23.90 -0.56 6.17
C ARG A 131 -24.30 0.28 4.98
N THR A 132 -24.09 1.59 5.05
CA THR A 132 -24.36 2.48 3.92
C THR A 132 -23.24 2.42 2.88
N LEU A 133 -23.52 2.78 1.63
CA LEU A 133 -22.50 2.98 0.59
C LEU A 133 -21.41 3.97 1.05
N ARG A 134 -21.79 5.01 1.80
CA ARG A 134 -20.86 5.94 2.46
C ARG A 134 -19.81 5.21 3.28
N TRP A 135 -20.26 4.25 4.09
CA TRP A 135 -19.36 3.46 4.94
C TRP A 135 -18.43 2.59 4.09
N VAL A 136 -18.97 1.91 3.06
CA VAL A 136 -18.17 1.06 2.15
C VAL A 136 -17.09 1.89 1.44
N LEU A 137 -17.45 3.04 0.87
CA LEU A 137 -16.51 3.97 0.24
C LEU A 137 -15.40 4.41 1.20
N ALA A 138 -15.76 4.79 2.43
CA ALA A 138 -14.79 5.21 3.44
C ALA A 138 -13.84 4.06 3.84
N HIS A 139 -14.38 2.85 4.01
CA HIS A 139 -13.62 1.67 4.36
C HIS A 139 -12.63 1.29 3.25
N THR A 140 -13.11 1.08 2.02
CA THR A 140 -12.26 0.65 0.90
C THR A 140 -11.26 1.73 0.51
N THR A 141 -11.60 3.03 0.63
CA THR A 141 -10.61 4.11 0.46
C THR A 141 -9.51 4.01 1.51
N SER A 142 -9.86 3.81 2.79
CA SER A 142 -8.89 3.71 3.89
C SER A 142 -7.96 2.50 3.75
N GLU A 143 -8.48 1.38 3.27
CA GLU A 143 -7.71 0.18 2.95
C GLU A 143 -6.76 0.44 1.77
N THR A 144 -7.28 0.99 0.67
CA THR A 144 -6.49 1.29 -0.53
C THR A 144 -5.33 2.26 -0.22
N VAL A 145 -5.57 3.34 0.54
CA VAL A 145 -4.49 4.28 0.89
C VAL A 145 -3.44 3.65 1.82
N ARG A 146 -3.85 2.74 2.72
CA ARG A 146 -2.91 1.98 3.56
C ARG A 146 -1.99 1.13 2.69
N HIS A 147 -2.54 0.38 1.74
CA HIS A 147 -1.75 -0.47 0.85
C HIS A 147 -0.92 0.33 -0.16
N ALA A 148 -1.39 1.50 -0.60
CA ALA A 148 -0.58 2.43 -1.38
C ALA A 148 0.67 2.88 -0.61
N GLY A 149 0.54 3.13 0.70
CA GLY A 149 1.67 3.45 1.58
C GLY A 149 2.66 2.28 1.74
N HIS A 150 2.18 1.04 1.81
CA HIS A 150 3.06 -0.14 1.78
C HIS A 150 3.79 -0.26 0.44
N ALA A 151 3.08 -0.05 -0.68
CA ALA A 151 3.65 -0.08 -2.02
C ALA A 151 4.70 1.01 -2.24
N ASP A 152 4.58 2.18 -1.60
CA ASP A 152 5.63 3.20 -1.59
C ASP A 152 6.96 2.69 -1.03
N ILE A 153 6.92 1.99 0.12
CA ILE A 153 8.12 1.45 0.76
C ILE A 153 8.73 0.33 -0.10
N LEU A 154 7.90 -0.57 -0.62
CA LEU A 154 8.38 -1.63 -1.50
C LEU A 154 9.00 -1.06 -2.78
N ARG A 155 8.39 -0.04 -3.38
CA ARG A 155 8.94 0.62 -4.56
C ARG A 155 10.29 1.28 -4.26
N GLU A 156 10.40 2.02 -3.15
CA GLU A 156 11.65 2.65 -2.73
C GLU A 156 12.77 1.61 -2.54
N LEU A 157 12.47 0.42 -2.01
CA LEU A 157 13.42 -0.66 -1.86
C LEU A 157 13.81 -1.37 -3.18
N ILE A 158 12.96 -1.29 -4.22
CA ILE A 158 13.19 -1.92 -5.52
C ILE A 158 14.13 -1.09 -6.39
N ASP A 159 13.83 0.20 -6.58
CA ASP A 159 14.53 1.06 -7.54
C ASP A 159 14.83 2.47 -7.01
N GLY A 160 14.54 2.75 -5.73
CA GLY A 160 14.76 4.05 -5.11
C GLY A 160 13.74 5.12 -5.50
N VAL A 161 12.72 4.81 -6.31
CA VAL A 161 11.63 5.75 -6.64
C VAL A 161 10.73 5.92 -5.42
N THR A 162 10.38 7.17 -5.10
CA THR A 162 9.59 7.48 -3.88
C THR A 162 8.18 7.99 -4.19
N GLY A 163 7.26 7.75 -3.26
CA GLY A 163 5.91 8.35 -3.26
C GLY A 163 5.83 9.80 -2.76
N ARG A 164 6.94 10.39 -2.32
CA ARG A 164 6.99 11.76 -1.78
C ARG A 164 7.31 12.77 -2.88
N LYS A 165 6.98 14.05 -2.66
CA LYS A 165 7.49 15.15 -3.50
C LYS A 165 9.00 15.00 -3.58
N ALA A 166 9.58 15.22 -4.77
CA ALA A 166 11.03 15.17 -4.95
C ALA A 166 11.67 16.12 -3.94
N ILE A 167 12.32 15.56 -2.92
CA ILE A 167 13.16 16.34 -2.04
C ILE A 167 14.46 16.50 -2.81
N ALA A 168 14.85 17.73 -3.09
CA ALA A 168 16.22 17.99 -3.52
C ALA A 168 17.12 17.42 -2.42
N VAL A 169 17.77 16.29 -2.70
CA VAL A 169 18.79 15.75 -1.81
C VAL A 169 19.90 16.79 -1.80
N ARG A 170 19.82 17.72 -0.85
CA ARG A 170 20.91 18.62 -0.54
C ARG A 170 21.98 17.68 0.03
N ARG A 171 22.90 17.22 -0.83
CA ARG A 171 24.15 16.65 -0.34
C ARG A 171 24.64 17.64 0.72
N ARG A 172 24.77 17.21 1.97
CA ARG A 172 25.57 17.97 2.94
C ARG A 172 26.98 17.93 2.37
N GLY A 173 27.28 18.88 1.49
CA GLY A 173 28.60 19.04 0.91
C GLY A 173 29.53 19.41 2.04
N GLY A 174 30.37 18.45 2.43
CA GLY A 174 31.62 18.75 3.07
C GLY A 174 32.45 19.58 2.09
N ILE A 175 32.82 20.79 2.49
CA ILE A 175 33.94 21.48 1.88
C ILE A 175 35.16 20.98 2.64
N ALA A 176 35.89 20.04 2.05
CA ALA A 176 37.30 19.87 2.34
C ALA A 176 38.03 20.08 1.01
N SER A 177 38.39 21.34 0.75
CA SER A 177 39.33 21.65 -0.32
C SER A 177 40.72 21.27 0.18
N CYS A 178 41.25 20.14 -0.27
CA CYS A 178 42.66 19.83 -0.10
C CYS A 178 43.40 20.38 -1.32
N ARG A 179 44.12 21.50 -1.16
CA ARG A 179 45.21 21.89 -2.06
C ARG A 179 46.53 21.44 -1.44
N GLY A 180 47.37 20.76 -2.22
CA GLY A 180 48.83 20.75 -2.04
C GLY A 180 49.41 19.59 -1.23
N PRO A 181 50.70 19.27 -1.44
CA PRO A 181 51.14 17.90 -1.68
C PRO A 181 51.94 17.29 -0.53
N GLY A 182 52.00 15.96 -0.50
CA GLY A 182 53.09 15.24 0.14
C GLY A 182 52.71 14.32 1.31
N THR A 183 53.22 13.11 1.20
CA THR A 183 53.41 12.07 2.23
C THR A 183 52.27 11.07 2.42
N SER A 184 52.58 9.87 1.94
CA SER A 184 51.91 8.60 2.14
C SER A 184 51.85 8.25 3.63
N SER A 185 50.67 8.28 4.24
CA SER A 185 50.32 7.39 5.36
C SER A 185 48.81 7.40 5.63
N GLY A 186 48.19 6.22 5.51
CA GLY A 186 47.00 5.82 6.27
C GLY A 186 45.68 6.58 6.03
N CYS A 187 44.92 6.19 5.00
CA CYS A 187 43.47 6.41 5.02
C CYS A 187 42.81 5.40 5.97
N ARG A 188 42.47 5.81 7.20
CA ARG A 188 41.53 5.08 8.07
C ARG A 188 40.11 5.53 7.74
N PHE A 189 39.23 4.57 7.45
CA PHE A 189 37.79 4.79 7.47
C PHE A 189 37.32 5.09 8.91
N PRO A 190 36.39 6.02 9.13
CA PRO A 190 35.79 6.20 10.44
C PRO A 190 34.94 4.98 10.83
N ASP A 191 35.19 4.49 12.05
CA ASP A 191 34.52 3.37 12.68
C ASP A 191 33.01 3.62 12.84
N ALA A 192 32.19 2.61 12.54
CA ALA A 192 30.73 2.68 12.47
C ALA A 192 30.05 2.62 13.86
N THR A 193 30.60 3.32 14.84
CA THR A 193 30.14 3.27 16.24
C THR A 193 29.94 4.67 16.83
N ARG A 194 29.21 5.53 16.12
CA ARG A 194 28.56 6.72 16.70
C ARG A 194 27.16 6.94 16.10
N ALA A 195 26.28 5.97 16.31
CA ALA A 195 24.84 6.22 16.35
C ALA A 195 24.34 5.63 17.67
N GLY A 196 24.06 6.51 18.64
CA GLY A 196 23.61 6.14 19.98
C GLY A 196 22.22 5.52 20.00
N TRP A 197 22.14 4.24 19.64
CA TRP A 197 20.95 3.42 19.78
C TRP A 197 21.21 2.41 20.89
N SER A 198 20.59 2.63 22.04
CA SER A 198 20.58 1.67 23.15
C SER A 198 19.90 0.38 22.68
N ARG A 199 20.57 -0.77 22.81
CA ARG A 199 19.93 -2.09 22.63
C ARG A 199 18.71 -2.19 23.57
N PRO A 200 17.54 -2.64 23.09
CA PRO A 200 16.42 -2.92 24.00
C PRO A 200 16.81 -4.03 24.98
N ARG A 201 16.54 -3.80 26.27
CA ARG A 201 16.75 -4.81 27.32
C ARG A 201 15.82 -6.00 27.07
N PRO A 202 16.27 -7.25 27.26
CA PRO A 202 15.40 -8.41 27.15
C PRO A 202 14.29 -8.33 28.21
N VAL A 203 13.04 -8.44 27.76
CA VAL A 203 11.87 -8.54 28.63
C VAL A 203 11.97 -9.87 29.40
N ARG A 204 12.15 -9.79 30.72
CA ARG A 204 12.03 -10.96 31.59
C ARG A 204 10.58 -11.46 31.53
N ARG A 205 10.37 -12.65 30.98
CA ARG A 205 9.10 -13.38 31.10
C ARG A 205 8.78 -13.55 32.59
N ARG A 206 7.68 -12.97 33.06
CA ARG A 206 7.11 -13.33 34.38
C ARG A 206 6.70 -14.80 34.31
N ARG A 207 7.20 -15.61 35.25
CA ARG A 207 6.72 -16.98 35.44
C ARG A 207 5.24 -16.90 35.85
N GLY A 208 4.38 -17.58 35.10
CA GLY A 208 2.95 -17.68 35.40
C GLY A 208 2.73 -18.39 36.74
N THR A 209 1.73 -17.92 37.47
CA THR A 209 1.15 -18.60 38.62
C THR A 209 0.46 -19.89 38.19
N PRO A 210 0.56 -21.01 38.94
CA PRO A 210 -0.17 -22.24 38.62
C PRO A 210 -1.67 -22.04 38.84
N ALA A 211 -2.48 -22.61 37.95
CA ALA A 211 -3.93 -22.75 38.13
C ALA A 211 -4.23 -23.82 39.21
N PRO A 212 -5.34 -23.71 39.96
CA PRO A 212 -5.78 -24.78 40.86
C PRO A 212 -6.32 -25.98 40.08
N ALA A 213 -6.04 -27.17 40.58
CA ALA A 213 -6.45 -28.47 40.04
C ALA A 213 -7.93 -28.79 40.40
N PRO A 214 -8.55 -29.83 39.80
CA PRO A 214 -9.99 -29.91 39.50
C PRO A 214 -10.92 -30.01 40.70
#